data_AF-A0A2V5UH59-F1
#
_entry.id   AF-A0A2V5UH59-F1
#
_cell.length_a   1.000
_cell.length_b   1.000
_cell.length_c   1.000
_cell.angle_alpha   90.00
_cell.angle_beta   90.00
_cell.angle_gamma   90.00
#
_symmetry.space_group_name_H-M   'P 1'
#
loop_
_entity.id
_entity.type
_entity.pdbx_description
1 polymer ?
#
loop_
_entity_poly.entity_id
_entity_poly.type
_entity_poly.pdbx_seq_one_letter_code
_entity_poly.pdbx_strand_id
1 'polypeptide(L)'
;MNSALAQSIADLSNRWHNRFSRWRKSPESGHLRRGVLGEKLACRYLKRNGYKILFRNFRGRSGGEIDVVCRDNDTLVFVEVKTRGREDF
;
A
#
# COMPACT_ATOMS: atom_id res chain seq x y z
N MET A 1 11.12 24.72 -29.07
CA MET A 1 11.08 24.42 -27.63
C MET A 1 10.15 23.23 -27.41
N ASN A 2 10.38 22.13 -28.12
CA ASN A 2 11.29 21.00 -27.81
C ASN A 2 10.60 19.99 -26.88
N SER A 3 9.70 19.24 -27.51
CA SER A 3 9.04 18.00 -27.07
C SER A 3 10.00 16.91 -26.52
N ALA A 4 11.31 17.12 -26.61
CA ALA A 4 12.35 16.24 -26.05
C ALA A 4 12.43 16.26 -24.52
N LEU A 5 12.03 17.36 -23.85
CA LEU A 5 12.03 17.44 -22.38
C LEU A 5 10.86 16.66 -21.75
N ALA A 6 9.71 16.61 -22.42
CA ALA A 6 8.54 15.87 -21.94
C ALA A 6 8.75 14.34 -22.02
N GLN A 7 9.46 13.85 -23.04
CA GLN A 7 9.83 12.43 -23.17
C GLN A 7 10.87 12.00 -22.12
N SER A 8 11.83 12.87 -21.79
CA SER A 8 12.89 12.59 -20.82
C SER A 8 12.36 12.31 -19.39
N ILE A 9 11.29 12.99 -18.96
CA ILE A 9 10.67 12.76 -17.64
C ILE A 9 9.87 11.45 -17.62
N ALA A 10 9.19 11.11 -18.73
CA ALA A 10 8.47 9.85 -18.86
C ALA A 10 9.42 8.64 -18.86
N ASP A 11 10.56 8.74 -19.56
CA ASP A 11 11.59 7.69 -19.61
C ASP A 11 12.31 7.47 -18.27
N LEU A 12 12.51 8.54 -17.48
CA LEU A 12 13.01 8.41 -16.11
C LEU A 12 12.01 7.70 -15.20
N SER A 13 10.70 7.90 -15.39
CA SER A 13 9.68 7.19 -14.61
C SER A 13 9.61 5.69 -14.94
N ASN A 14 9.81 5.31 -16.21
CA ASN A 14 9.74 3.91 -16.66
C ASN A 14 10.99 3.10 -16.30
N ARG A 15 12.18 3.72 -16.24
CA ARG A 15 13.41 3.03 -15.83
C ARG A 15 13.43 2.65 -14.34
N TRP A 16 12.68 3.36 -13.49
CA TRP A 16 12.57 3.04 -12.06
C TRP A 16 11.55 1.94 -11.77
N HIS A 17 10.45 1.88 -12.52
CA HIS A 17 9.41 0.85 -12.33
C HIS A 17 9.89 -0.58 -12.69
N ASN A 18 10.85 -0.71 -13.61
CA ASN A 18 11.18 -2.03 -14.20
C ASN A 18 12.33 -2.79 -13.49
N ARG A 19 13.14 -2.14 -12.63
CA ARG A 19 14.23 -2.83 -11.91
C ARG A 19 13.79 -3.60 -10.68
N PHE A 20 12.65 -3.25 -10.07
CA PHE A 20 12.14 -3.92 -8.86
C PHE A 20 11.09 -5.01 -9.14
N SER A 21 10.52 -5.07 -10.35
CA SER A 21 9.51 -6.07 -10.71
C SER A 21 10.06 -7.48 -10.97
N ARG A 22 11.39 -7.66 -10.95
CA ARG A 22 12.05 -8.93 -11.36
C ARG A 22 12.84 -9.59 -10.23
N TRP A 23 12.35 -9.53 -8.99
CA TRP A 23 12.74 -10.48 -7.96
C TRP A 23 11.78 -11.68 -8.01
N ARG A 24 12.33 -12.86 -8.31
CA ARG A 24 11.64 -14.17 -8.28
C ARG A 24 10.64 -14.19 -7.12
N LYS A 25 9.33 -14.37 -7.40
CA LYS A 25 8.32 -14.68 -6.38
C LYS A 25 8.74 -15.99 -5.71
N SER A 26 9.44 -15.88 -4.58
CA SER A 26 9.57 -16.96 -3.62
C SER A 26 8.15 -17.38 -3.20
N PRO A 27 7.89 -18.64 -2.81
CA PRO A 27 6.60 -18.98 -2.22
C PRO A 27 6.34 -18.00 -1.08
N GLU A 28 5.24 -17.24 -1.16
CA GLU A 28 4.92 -16.21 -0.17
C GLU A 28 5.02 -16.80 1.23
N SER A 29 5.89 -16.21 2.06
CA SER A 29 6.07 -16.68 3.42
C SER A 29 4.73 -16.64 4.16
N GLY A 30 4.50 -17.58 5.08
CA GLY A 30 3.22 -17.70 5.79
C GLY A 30 2.84 -16.43 6.57
N HIS A 31 3.81 -15.57 6.87
CA HIS A 31 3.61 -14.26 7.49
C HIS A 31 3.00 -13.24 6.51
N LEU A 32 3.44 -13.22 5.25
CA LEU A 32 2.90 -12.34 4.21
C LEU A 32 1.42 -12.66 3.93
N ARG A 33 1.08 -13.95 3.77
CA ARG A 33 -0.32 -14.38 3.59
C ARG A 33 -1.22 -13.98 4.75
N ARG A 34 -0.71 -14.09 5.99
CA ARG A 34 -1.42 -13.64 7.20
C ARG A 34 -1.62 -12.13 7.20
N GLY A 35 -0.59 -11.35 6.85
CA GLY A 35 -0.69 -9.89 6.72
C GLY A 35 -1.78 -9.46 5.74
N VAL A 36 -1.81 -10.06 4.54
CA VAL A 36 -2.83 -9.79 3.51
C VAL A 36 -4.24 -10.10 4.03
N LEU A 37 -4.41 -11.22 4.74
CA LEU A 37 -5.70 -11.57 5.33
C LEU A 37 -6.13 -10.57 6.41
N GLY A 38 -5.19 -10.15 7.26
CA GLY A 38 -5.42 -9.14 8.29
C GLY A 38 -5.85 -7.80 7.71
N GLU A 39 -5.17 -7.31 6.68
CA GLU A 39 -5.55 -6.06 5.99
C GLU A 39 -6.95 -6.18 5.39
N LYS A 40 -7.27 -7.32 4.76
CA LYS A 40 -8.60 -7.57 4.21
C LYS A 40 -9.68 -7.57 5.30
N LEU A 41 -9.38 -8.08 6.50
CA LEU A 41 -10.29 -8.06 7.65
C LEU A 41 -10.47 -6.63 8.19
N ALA A 42 -9.37 -5.90 8.36
CA ALA A 42 -9.37 -4.51 8.81
C ALA A 42 -10.21 -3.62 7.87
N CYS A 43 -10.04 -3.72 6.56
CA CYS A 43 -10.87 -2.98 5.60
C CYS A 43 -12.36 -3.32 5.72
N ARG A 44 -12.73 -4.59 5.96
CA ARG A 44 -14.13 -4.98 6.16
C ARG A 44 -14.70 -4.38 7.43
N TYR A 45 -13.93 -4.40 8.52
CA TYR A 45 -14.31 -3.79 9.79
C TYR A 45 -14.52 -2.28 9.63
N LEU A 46 -13.55 -1.57 9.05
CA LEU A 46 -13.64 -0.13 8.81
C LEU A 46 -14.88 0.24 8.00
N LYS A 47 -15.13 -0.45 6.88
CA LYS A 47 -16.33 -0.21 6.05
C LYS A 47 -17.63 -0.43 6.82
N ARG A 48 -17.71 -1.48 7.64
CA ARG A 48 -18.89 -1.76 8.48
C ARG A 48 -19.14 -0.67 9.53
N ASN A 49 -18.09 0.01 9.97
CA ASN A 49 -18.16 1.12 10.92
C ASN A 49 -18.26 2.50 10.23
N GLY A 50 -18.62 2.56 8.95
CA GLY A 50 -18.87 3.82 8.25
C GLY A 50 -17.65 4.50 7.63
N TYR A 51 -16.44 3.94 7.77
CA TYR A 51 -15.24 4.51 7.16
C TYR A 51 -15.23 4.31 5.64
N LYS A 52 -14.91 5.38 4.90
CA LYS A 52 -14.69 5.33 3.46
C LYS A 52 -13.23 5.01 3.17
N ILE A 53 -12.94 3.81 2.66
CA ILE A 53 -11.58 3.44 2.24
C ILE A 53 -11.19 4.28 1.01
N LEU A 54 -10.06 4.96 1.08
CA LEU A 54 -9.49 5.77 0.00
C LEU A 54 -8.36 5.02 -0.71
N PHE A 55 -7.42 4.46 0.06
CA PHE A 55 -6.28 3.72 -0.45
C PHE A 55 -6.00 2.48 0.40
N ARG A 56 -5.39 1.48 -0.24
CA ARG A 56 -4.82 0.29 0.40
C ARG A 56 -3.41 0.10 -0.14
N ASN A 57 -2.47 -0.35 0.69
CA ASN A 57 -1.06 -0.49 0.34
C ASN A 57 -0.49 0.79 -0.29
N PHE A 58 -0.77 1.94 0.34
CA PHE A 58 -0.32 3.24 -0.15
C PHE A 58 1.20 3.36 -0.07
N ARG A 59 1.82 3.88 -1.12
CA ARG A 59 3.27 4.16 -1.19
C ARG A 59 3.50 5.61 -1.57
N GLY A 60 4.20 6.35 -0.73
CA GLY A 60 4.54 7.75 -0.96
C GLY A 60 5.62 7.93 -2.03
N ARG A 61 5.60 9.06 -2.74
CA ARG A 61 6.60 9.38 -3.79
C ARG A 61 8.01 9.50 -3.23
N SER A 62 8.15 10.02 -2.01
CA SER A 62 9.44 10.19 -1.31
C SER A 62 9.74 9.06 -0.33
N GLY A 63 9.04 7.93 -0.46
CA GLY A 63 9.06 6.84 0.51
C GLY A 63 7.90 6.89 1.50
N GLY A 64 7.89 5.92 2.42
CA GLY A 64 6.79 5.71 3.36
C GLY A 64 5.68 4.83 2.78
N GLU A 65 5.12 3.97 3.64
CA GLU A 65 4.07 3.03 3.32
C GLU A 65 2.97 3.15 4.36
N ILE A 66 1.71 3.03 3.94
CA ILE A 66 0.55 2.95 4.83
C ILE A 66 -0.36 1.83 4.33
N ASP A 67 -0.74 0.92 5.21
CA ASP A 67 -1.60 -0.22 4.85
C ASP A 67 -2.98 0.23 4.36
N VAL A 68 -3.64 1.12 5.10
CA VAL A 68 -4.97 1.64 4.73
C VAL A 68 -5.07 3.13 5.03
N VAL A 69 -5.57 3.89 4.04
CA VAL A 69 -5.99 5.28 4.22
C VAL A 69 -7.49 5.35 4.06
N CYS A 70 -8.19 5.92 5.03
CA CYS A 70 -9.65 6.03 5.00
C CYS A 70 -10.14 7.38 5.53
N ARG A 71 -11.42 7.68 5.29
CA ARG A 71 -12.09 8.90 5.75
C ARG A 71 -13.21 8.56 6.71
N ASP A 72 -13.24 9.28 7.81
CA ASP A 72 -14.31 9.28 8.82
C ASP A 72 -14.82 10.71 8.95
N ASN A 73 -15.96 10.99 8.31
CA ASN A 73 -16.48 12.35 8.18
C ASN A 73 -15.42 13.33 7.65
N ASP A 74 -14.93 14.26 8.47
CA ASP A 74 -13.89 15.22 8.10
C ASP A 74 -12.47 14.82 8.50
N THR A 75 -12.32 13.63 9.07
CA THR A 75 -11.04 13.09 9.52
C THR A 75 -10.43 12.20 8.45
N LEU A 76 -9.16 12.47 8.11
CA LEU A 76 -8.33 11.54 7.34
C LEU A 76 -7.61 10.61 8.31
N VAL A 77 -7.79 9.30 8.15
CA VAL A 77 -7.30 8.28 9.07
C VAL A 77 -6.31 7.36 8.36
N PHE A 78 -5.12 7.24 8.95
CA PHE A 78 -4.07 6.33 8.54
C PHE A 78 -4.06 5.13 9.46
N VAL A 79 -4.14 3.93 8.90
CA VAL A 79 -4.26 2.69 9.67
C VAL A 79 -3.11 1.76 9.30
N GLU A 80 -2.36 1.37 10.32
CA GLU A 80 -1.34 0.31 10.26
C GLU A 80 -1.95 -0.99 10.79
N VAL A 81 -1.86 -2.08 10.04
CA VAL A 81 -2.51 -3.36 10.36
C VAL A 81 -1.50 -4.38 10.85
N LYS A 82 -1.62 -4.75 12.12
CA LYS A 82 -0.80 -5.81 12.73
C LYS A 82 -1.61 -7.09 12.93
N THR A 83 -1.24 -8.14 12.19
CA THR A 83 -1.84 -9.48 12.38
C THR A 83 -1.02 -10.26 13.40
N ARG A 84 -1.62 -10.58 14.55
CA ARG A 84 -0.99 -11.39 15.60
C ARG A 84 -1.67 -12.75 15.73
N GLY A 85 -0.90 -13.78 16.07
CA GLY A 85 -1.40 -15.13 16.35
C GLY A 85 -1.44 -15.48 17.84
N ARG A 86 -0.95 -14.58 18.70
CA ARG A 86 -0.92 -14.65 20.16
C ARG A 86 -1.02 -13.22 20.71
N GLU A 87 -1.43 -13.07 21.95
CA GLU A 87 -1.61 -11.77 22.60
C GLU A 87 -0.33 -11.25 23.30
N ASP A 88 0.74 -12.04 23.30
CA ASP A 88 1.97 -11.73 24.03
C ASP A 88 2.68 -10.49 23.43
N PHE A 89 3.03 -9.53 24.30
CA PHE A 89 3.64 -8.22 23.97
C PHE A 89 5.16 -8.28 23.85
#